data_AF-A0A174TBH0-F1
#
_entry.id   AF-A0A174TBH0-F1
#
_cell.length_a   1.000
_cell.length_b   1.000
_cell.length_c   1.000
_cell.angle_alpha   90.00
_cell.angle_beta   90.00
_cell.angle_gamma   90.00
#
_symmetry.space_group_name_H-M   'P 1'
#
loop_
_entity.id
_entity.type
_entity.pdbx_description
1 polymer ?
#
loop_
_entity_poly.entity_id
_entity_poly.type
_entity_poly.pdbx_seq_one_letter_code
_entity_poly.pdbx_strand_id
1 'polypeptide(L)'
;MKLRKILLAVAGLALMLNASAQKSKRYYVAKPGTLVELMTEAEANEITQLTLQGKLNAVDFRHLRDEFKNLQLLDISNASISMYAGKNGTYPNRFYVYPANCIPAYAFCKQMDDSTFIGKETLTRIILSNKTKNIEDAAFKGCKNLKICQIRKKTAPNLLSEALADSVTAIFVPLGCSDSYRTKKKWETFAFIEGEPLTVNVQIGKMGSLASELLRAGFQPKDVNFLTVEGKMDEADFTLIRDYMPNLVSIDMTNSNATAIPDYTFTQKKYLLNVRLPQELRSIGQRAFSGCGRLCGTLVLPASVTAIEYGAFMGCDNLRYVLATGNKITTLGDNLFGESQGKIIYKEKQ
;
A
#
# COMPACT_ATOMS: atom_id res chain seq x y z
N MET A 1 -55.98 9.64 -22.23
CA MET A 1 -54.54 9.40 -22.47
C MET A 1 -53.87 9.01 -21.16
N LYS A 2 -53.67 7.71 -20.92
CA LYS A 2 -53.01 7.19 -19.72
C LYS A 2 -51.51 7.05 -19.99
N LEU A 3 -50.69 7.87 -19.33
CA LEU A 3 -49.23 7.74 -19.32
C LEU A 3 -48.83 6.41 -18.68
N ARG A 4 -48.22 5.52 -19.46
CA ARG A 4 -47.54 4.32 -18.96
C ARG A 4 -46.24 4.76 -18.28
N LYS A 5 -46.16 4.54 -16.96
CA LYS A 5 -44.91 4.62 -16.19
C LYS A 5 -44.00 3.48 -16.67
N ILE A 6 -42.89 3.83 -17.32
CA ILE A 6 -41.79 2.91 -17.59
C ILE A 6 -41.03 2.77 -16.27
N LEU A 7 -41.24 1.65 -15.56
CA LEU A 7 -40.34 1.20 -14.51
C LEU A 7 -39.04 0.77 -15.18
N LEU A 8 -37.98 1.57 -15.03
CA LEU A 8 -36.61 1.10 -15.21
C LEU A 8 -36.29 0.15 -14.06
N ALA A 9 -36.45 -1.15 -14.33
CA ALA A 9 -35.86 -2.20 -13.52
C ALA A 9 -34.33 -2.14 -13.70
N VAL A 10 -33.65 -1.50 -12.76
CA VAL A 10 -32.19 -1.65 -12.60
C VAL A 10 -31.98 -3.06 -12.04
N ALA A 11 -31.80 -4.03 -12.93
CA ALA A 11 -31.41 -5.38 -12.56
C ALA A 11 -29.98 -5.32 -12.00
N GLY A 12 -29.85 -5.63 -10.71
CA GLY A 12 -28.58 -5.75 -10.04
C GLY A 12 -27.74 -6.91 -10.57
N LEU A 13 -26.43 -6.76 -10.50
CA LEU A 13 -25.50 -7.88 -10.40
C LEU A 13 -24.62 -7.65 -9.17
N ALA A 14 -24.99 -8.29 -8.07
CA ALA A 14 -24.09 -8.59 -6.98
C ALA A 14 -23.45 -9.94 -7.28
N LEU A 15 -22.11 -9.96 -7.34
CA LEU A 15 -21.30 -11.14 -7.05
C LEU A 15 -20.08 -10.61 -6.28
N MET A 16 -20.30 -10.49 -4.97
CA MET A 16 -19.24 -10.33 -3.98
C MET A 16 -18.49 -11.65 -3.88
N LEU A 17 -17.16 -11.59 -3.96
CA LEU A 17 -16.27 -12.57 -3.32
C LEU A 17 -15.23 -11.78 -2.52
N ASN A 18 -15.49 -11.70 -1.21
CA ASN A 18 -14.61 -11.28 -0.12
C ASN A 18 -14.04 -9.85 -0.12
N ALA A 19 -14.88 -8.83 -0.33
CA ALA A 19 -14.70 -7.56 0.38
C ALA A 19 -15.65 -7.56 1.58
N SER A 20 -15.15 -7.63 2.81
CA SER A 20 -16.00 -7.31 3.96
C SER A 20 -16.57 -5.90 3.74
N ALA A 21 -17.87 -5.71 3.96
CA ALA A 21 -18.48 -4.39 3.80
C ALA A 21 -17.69 -3.38 4.65
N GLN A 22 -17.20 -2.32 4.00
CA GLN A 22 -16.35 -1.32 4.65
C GLN A 22 -17.13 -0.63 5.77
N LYS A 23 -16.81 -0.97 7.02
CA LYS A 23 -17.37 -0.32 8.22
C LYS A 23 -16.56 0.93 8.56
N SER A 24 -17.07 2.09 8.14
CA SER A 24 -16.49 3.40 8.41
C SER A 24 -17.12 4.05 9.63
N LYS A 25 -16.29 4.57 10.55
CA LYS A 25 -16.72 5.30 11.74
C LYS A 25 -15.90 6.58 11.92
N ARG A 26 -16.55 7.59 12.48
CA ARG A 26 -15.93 8.86 12.87
C ARG A 26 -16.22 9.13 14.34
N TYR A 27 -15.18 9.42 15.11
CA TYR A 27 -15.31 9.79 16.53
C TYR A 27 -14.58 11.08 16.85
N TYR A 28 -15.14 11.84 17.78
CA TYR A 28 -14.49 12.98 18.41
C TYR A 28 -14.07 12.59 19.82
N VAL A 29 -12.76 12.52 20.07
CA VAL A 29 -12.21 12.16 21.37
C VAL A 29 -11.99 13.43 22.17
N ALA A 30 -12.92 13.72 23.09
CA ALA A 30 -12.90 14.95 23.89
C ALA A 30 -11.75 14.99 24.89
N LYS A 31 -11.44 13.85 25.51
CA LYS A 31 -10.39 13.67 26.51
C LYS A 31 -9.38 12.63 26.01
N PRO A 32 -8.07 12.89 26.07
CA PRO A 32 -7.08 11.93 25.61
C PRO A 32 -7.11 10.65 26.46
N GLY A 33 -6.99 9.49 25.80
CA GLY A 33 -7.02 8.16 26.41
C GLY A 33 -8.40 7.55 26.57
N THR A 34 -9.46 8.19 26.08
CA THR A 34 -10.85 7.73 26.26
C THR A 34 -11.51 7.25 24.96
N LEU A 35 -10.74 6.93 23.91
CA LEU A 35 -11.31 6.45 22.65
C LEU A 35 -12.21 5.22 22.85
N VAL A 36 -11.76 4.27 23.66
CA VAL A 36 -12.49 3.01 23.91
C VAL A 36 -13.72 3.20 24.79
N GLU A 37 -13.92 4.36 25.41
CA GLU A 37 -15.17 4.67 26.13
C GLU A 37 -16.31 5.05 25.16
N LEU A 38 -15.98 5.33 23.89
CA LEU A 38 -16.95 5.78 22.88
C LEU A 38 -17.66 4.63 22.15
N MET A 39 -17.23 3.39 22.37
CA MET A 39 -17.76 2.20 21.69
C MET A 39 -17.45 0.94 22.47
N THR A 40 -18.15 -0.14 22.19
CA THR A 40 -17.82 -1.47 22.72
C THR A 40 -16.61 -2.08 21.99
N GLU A 41 -15.93 -3.03 22.62
CA GLU A 41 -14.81 -3.75 21.98
C GLU A 41 -15.26 -4.50 20.70
N ALA A 42 -16.47 -5.08 20.73
CA ALA A 42 -17.06 -5.76 19.58
C ALA A 42 -17.21 -4.78 18.40
N GLU A 43 -17.77 -3.60 18.63
CA GLU A 43 -17.87 -2.56 17.60
C GLU A 43 -16.49 -2.11 17.11
N ALA A 44 -15.53 -1.89 18.02
CA ALA A 44 -14.17 -1.47 17.66
C ALA A 44 -13.51 -2.49 16.70
N ASN A 45 -13.69 -3.78 16.97
CA ASN A 45 -13.08 -4.85 16.19
C ASN A 45 -13.69 -5.01 14.80
N GLU A 46 -14.89 -4.50 14.56
CA GLU A 46 -15.52 -4.51 13.24
C GLU A 46 -15.11 -3.33 12.35
N ILE A 47 -14.55 -2.26 12.93
CA ILE A 47 -14.21 -1.04 12.19
C ILE A 47 -13.04 -1.32 11.23
N THR A 48 -13.25 -0.96 9.97
CA THR A 48 -12.22 -1.03 8.91
C THR A 48 -11.64 0.34 8.58
N GLN A 49 -12.43 1.40 8.73
CA GLN A 49 -11.97 2.77 8.51
C GLN A 49 -12.40 3.65 9.67
N LEU A 50 -11.42 4.34 10.25
CA LEU A 50 -11.62 5.15 11.44
C LEU A 50 -11.09 6.55 11.21
N THR A 51 -11.96 7.54 11.35
CA THR A 51 -11.57 8.95 11.43
C THR A 51 -11.67 9.41 12.87
N LEU A 52 -10.56 9.88 13.43
CA LEU A 52 -10.50 10.43 14.78
C LEU A 52 -10.22 11.93 14.76
N GLN A 53 -10.95 12.65 15.60
CA GLN A 53 -10.79 14.08 15.85
C GLN A 53 -10.60 14.32 17.35
N GLY A 54 -10.22 15.54 17.72
CA GLY A 54 -10.05 15.93 19.13
C GLY A 54 -8.65 15.63 19.67
N LYS A 55 -8.57 15.04 20.86
CA LYS A 55 -7.32 14.83 21.63
C LYS A 55 -7.10 13.33 21.82
N LEU A 56 -6.02 12.81 21.24
CA LEU A 56 -5.55 11.44 21.44
C LEU A 56 -4.31 11.43 22.35
N ASN A 57 -3.94 10.29 22.92
CA ASN A 57 -2.63 10.05 23.52
C ASN A 57 -2.18 8.60 23.29
N ALA A 58 -1.04 8.23 23.87
CA ALA A 58 -0.47 6.89 23.70
C ALA A 58 -1.35 5.74 24.21
N VAL A 59 -2.32 6.00 25.10
CA VAL A 59 -3.29 4.99 25.54
C VAL A 59 -4.27 4.68 24.40
N ASP A 60 -4.76 5.71 23.69
CA ASP A 60 -5.61 5.51 22.51
C ASP A 60 -4.87 4.74 21.41
N PHE A 61 -3.60 5.06 21.16
CA PHE A 61 -2.78 4.32 20.18
C PHE A 61 -2.56 2.86 20.60
N ARG A 62 -2.37 2.57 21.89
CA ARG A 62 -2.30 1.19 22.38
C ARG A 62 -3.58 0.45 22.01
N HIS A 63 -4.74 1.09 22.21
CA HIS A 63 -6.00 0.45 21.87
C HIS A 63 -6.19 0.24 20.35
N LEU A 64 -5.83 1.25 19.55
CA LEU A 64 -5.83 1.14 18.09
C LEU A 64 -4.93 -0.01 17.59
N ARG A 65 -3.84 -0.28 18.30
CA ARG A 65 -2.94 -1.41 18.01
C ARG A 65 -3.56 -2.75 18.41
N ASP A 66 -3.97 -2.87 19.67
CA ASP A 66 -4.23 -4.15 20.32
C ASP A 66 -5.64 -4.67 20.08
N GLU A 67 -6.66 -3.82 19.99
CA GLU A 67 -8.04 -4.14 19.64
C GLU A 67 -8.23 -3.92 18.12
N PHE A 68 -9.22 -3.13 17.69
CA PHE A 68 -9.45 -2.68 16.30
C PHE A 68 -8.98 -3.68 15.22
N LYS A 69 -9.38 -4.96 15.34
CA LYS A 69 -8.73 -6.07 14.61
C LYS A 69 -8.75 -5.87 13.10
N ASN A 70 -9.83 -5.30 12.57
CA ASN A 70 -10.04 -5.11 11.15
C ASN A 70 -9.64 -3.72 10.62
N LEU A 71 -9.00 -2.87 11.43
CA LEU A 71 -8.68 -1.49 11.04
C LEU A 71 -7.65 -1.43 9.90
N GLN A 72 -8.10 -0.93 8.76
CA GLN A 72 -7.33 -0.78 7.53
C GLN A 72 -6.93 0.67 7.26
N LEU A 73 -7.80 1.63 7.55
CA LEU A 73 -7.54 3.05 7.35
C LEU A 73 -7.72 3.80 8.67
N LEU A 74 -6.67 4.50 9.10
CA LEU A 74 -6.74 5.43 10.22
C LEU A 74 -6.49 6.87 9.77
N ASP A 75 -7.49 7.72 9.90
CA ASP A 75 -7.36 9.16 9.67
C ASP A 75 -7.34 9.91 11.00
N ILE A 76 -6.16 10.39 11.38
CA ILE A 76 -5.92 11.24 12.55
C ILE A 76 -5.47 12.65 12.13
N SER A 77 -5.76 13.05 10.88
CA SER A 77 -5.31 14.32 10.32
C SER A 77 -5.85 15.55 11.07
N ASN A 78 -7.06 15.42 11.62
CA ASN A 78 -7.76 16.44 12.40
C ASN A 78 -7.69 16.21 13.92
N ALA A 79 -6.90 15.23 14.38
CA ALA A 79 -6.64 15.01 15.79
C ALA A 79 -5.35 15.71 16.23
N SER A 80 -5.23 15.94 17.53
CA SER A 80 -4.00 16.34 18.21
C SER A 80 -3.56 15.25 19.16
N ILE A 81 -2.25 15.03 19.28
CA ILE A 81 -1.71 14.03 20.22
C ILE A 81 -1.24 14.78 21.47
N SER A 82 -1.88 14.53 22.59
CA SER A 82 -1.55 15.07 23.91
C SER A 82 -0.42 14.28 24.55
N MET A 83 0.37 14.94 25.38
CA MET A 83 1.39 14.27 26.18
C MET A 83 0.74 13.23 27.10
N TYR A 84 1.40 12.10 27.27
CA TYR A 84 1.05 11.08 28.27
C TYR A 84 2.31 10.57 28.95
N ALA A 85 2.25 10.34 30.25
CA ALA A 85 3.35 9.74 31.00
C ALA A 85 2.77 8.61 31.84
N GLY A 86 3.22 7.38 31.60
CA GLY A 86 2.68 6.23 32.30
C GLY A 86 3.02 4.90 31.65
N LYS A 87 2.49 3.84 32.26
CA LYS A 87 2.69 2.44 31.82
C LYS A 87 1.65 1.95 30.81
N ASN A 88 0.55 2.69 30.63
CA ASN A 88 -0.57 2.24 29.80
C ASN A 88 -0.48 2.70 28.33
N GLY A 89 0.68 3.19 27.90
CA GLY A 89 0.90 3.58 26.51
C GLY A 89 1.39 2.41 25.66
N THR A 90 1.95 2.72 24.49
CA THR A 90 2.37 1.74 23.49
C THR A 90 3.74 1.10 23.75
N TYR A 91 4.60 1.75 24.54
CA TYR A 91 5.93 1.26 24.87
C TYR A 91 5.85 -0.05 25.69
N PRO A 92 6.65 -1.08 25.36
CA PRO A 92 6.62 -2.37 26.04
C PRO A 92 6.91 -2.30 27.55
N ASN A 93 5.91 -2.69 28.36
CA ASN A 93 6.01 -3.10 29.76
C ASN A 93 6.80 -2.18 30.72
N ARG A 94 6.92 -0.88 30.43
CA ARG A 94 7.58 0.09 31.31
C ARG A 94 6.92 1.46 31.29
N PHE A 95 7.21 2.24 32.31
CA PHE A 95 6.85 3.66 32.32
C PHE A 95 7.59 4.37 31.18
N TYR A 96 6.85 5.19 30.44
CA TYR A 96 7.41 5.96 29.35
C TYR A 96 6.71 7.31 29.24
N VAL A 97 7.44 8.31 28.75
CA VAL A 97 6.93 9.66 28.51
C VAL A 97 6.74 9.83 27.01
N TYR A 98 5.49 10.03 26.61
CA TYR A 98 5.08 10.20 25.22
C TYR A 98 4.86 11.69 24.96
N PRO A 99 5.72 12.35 24.17
CA PRO A 99 5.61 13.78 23.92
C PRO A 99 4.35 14.14 23.11
N ALA A 100 3.86 15.37 23.30
CA ALA A 100 2.74 15.88 22.51
C ALA A 100 3.09 16.03 21.02
N ASN A 101 2.14 15.70 20.15
CA ASN A 101 2.23 15.71 18.70
C ASN A 101 3.27 14.75 18.10
N CYS A 102 3.65 13.70 18.82
CA CYS A 102 4.48 12.62 18.30
C CYS A 102 3.61 11.37 18.09
N ILE A 103 3.77 10.68 16.96
CA ILE A 103 3.23 9.32 16.82
C ILE A 103 4.00 8.45 17.83
N PRO A 104 3.34 7.81 18.81
CA PRO A 104 4.02 7.13 19.91
C PRO A 104 5.01 6.06 19.45
N ALA A 105 6.08 5.86 20.22
CA ALA A 105 6.98 4.73 20.00
C ALA A 105 6.16 3.43 20.09
N TYR A 106 6.37 2.49 19.17
CA TYR A 106 5.58 1.24 19.08
C TYR A 106 4.07 1.44 18.86
N ALA A 107 3.64 2.57 18.28
CA ALA A 107 2.23 2.91 18.07
C ALA A 107 1.39 1.78 17.47
N PHE A 108 1.92 1.07 16.47
CA PHE A 108 1.28 -0.04 15.77
C PHE A 108 2.18 -1.28 15.71
N CYS A 109 3.13 -1.38 16.64
CA CYS A 109 4.05 -2.51 16.76
C CYS A 109 3.98 -3.06 18.19
N LYS A 110 3.85 -4.37 18.32
CA LYS A 110 3.98 -5.07 19.60
C LYS A 110 5.30 -5.82 19.62
N GLN A 111 6.15 -5.50 20.58
CA GLN A 111 7.35 -6.26 20.85
C GLN A 111 6.96 -7.48 21.70
N MET A 112 7.25 -8.68 21.19
CA MET A 112 6.99 -9.93 21.90
C MET A 112 8.22 -10.37 22.72
N ASP A 113 9.41 -10.20 22.15
CA ASP A 113 10.71 -10.43 22.77
C ASP A 113 11.76 -9.50 22.12
N ASP A 114 13.04 -9.67 22.40
CA ASP A 114 14.12 -8.80 21.88
C ASP A 114 14.28 -8.85 20.35
N SER A 115 13.75 -9.88 19.69
CA SER A 115 13.89 -10.13 18.25
C SER A 115 12.58 -10.14 17.48
N THR A 116 11.45 -10.40 18.16
CA THR A 116 10.15 -10.62 17.53
C THR A 116 9.25 -9.39 17.67
N PHE A 117 8.91 -8.79 16.53
CA PHE A 117 8.04 -7.62 16.44
C PHE A 117 6.82 -7.95 15.56
N ILE A 118 5.62 -7.76 16.11
CA ILE A 118 4.35 -7.97 15.42
C ILE A 118 3.72 -6.61 15.16
N GLY A 119 3.71 -6.17 13.91
CA GLY A 119 3.01 -4.96 13.51
C GLY A 119 1.52 -5.20 13.29
N LYS A 120 0.74 -4.12 13.20
CA LYS A 120 -0.68 -4.17 12.86
C LYS A 120 -0.85 -4.49 11.37
N GLU A 121 -0.87 -5.77 11.01
CA GLU A 121 -0.91 -6.24 9.62
C GLU A 121 -2.17 -5.83 8.85
N THR A 122 -3.26 -5.49 9.54
CA THR A 122 -4.49 -5.01 8.88
C THR A 122 -4.39 -3.55 8.43
N LEU A 123 -3.49 -2.75 9.02
CA LEU A 123 -3.36 -1.33 8.70
C LEU A 123 -2.70 -1.15 7.32
N THR A 124 -3.43 -0.51 6.41
CA THR A 124 -2.98 -0.26 5.02
C THR A 124 -2.74 1.21 4.72
N ARG A 125 -3.45 2.10 5.42
CA ARG A 125 -3.35 3.55 5.25
C ARG A 125 -3.42 4.26 6.57
N ILE A 126 -2.52 5.23 6.75
CA ILE A 126 -2.62 6.21 7.83
C ILE A 126 -2.53 7.63 7.29
N ILE A 127 -3.33 8.54 7.84
CA ILE A 127 -3.33 9.97 7.51
C ILE A 127 -2.94 10.76 8.75
N LEU A 128 -1.78 11.41 8.71
CA LEU A 128 -1.16 12.15 9.80
C LEU A 128 -1.45 13.65 9.71
N SER A 129 -1.63 14.28 10.87
CA SER A 129 -1.88 15.72 10.99
C SER A 129 -0.69 16.57 10.55
N ASN A 130 -0.97 17.83 10.20
CA ASN A 130 0.07 18.85 10.00
C ASN A 130 0.82 19.21 11.31
N LYS A 131 0.24 18.86 12.45
CA LYS A 131 0.81 19.07 13.79
C LYS A 131 1.91 18.06 14.13
N THR A 132 1.98 16.91 13.44
CA THR A 132 2.94 15.84 13.76
C THR A 132 4.38 16.39 13.78
N LYS A 133 5.08 16.20 14.90
CA LYS A 133 6.47 16.61 15.08
C LYS A 133 7.42 15.47 14.79
N ASN A 134 7.14 14.32 15.39
CA ASN A 134 7.95 13.12 15.23
C ASN A 134 7.07 11.91 14.91
N ILE A 135 7.65 10.94 14.23
CA ILE A 135 7.20 9.56 14.17
C ILE A 135 8.24 8.75 14.93
N GLU A 136 7.89 8.32 16.14
CA GLU A 136 8.83 7.77 17.12
C GLU A 136 9.28 6.34 16.80
N ASP A 137 10.23 5.80 17.57
CA ASP A 137 10.86 4.52 17.31
C ASP A 137 9.85 3.38 17.14
N ALA A 138 10.08 2.57 16.10
CA ALA A 138 9.28 1.40 15.78
C ALA A 138 7.76 1.65 15.67
N ALA A 139 7.33 2.91 15.42
CA ALA A 139 5.91 3.27 15.39
C ALA A 139 5.07 2.37 14.47
N PHE A 140 5.60 2.01 13.29
CA PHE A 140 4.95 1.10 12.34
C PHE A 140 5.82 -0.13 12.01
N LYS A 141 6.78 -0.48 12.87
CA LYS A 141 7.63 -1.66 12.66
C LYS A 141 6.74 -2.91 12.52
N GLY A 142 7.03 -3.73 11.51
CA GLY A 142 6.25 -4.94 11.21
C GLY A 142 4.87 -4.70 10.58
N CYS A 143 4.44 -3.46 10.30
CA CYS A 143 3.19 -3.19 9.58
C CYS A 143 3.36 -3.46 8.07
N LYS A 144 3.48 -4.74 7.69
CA LYS A 144 3.86 -5.20 6.34
C LYS A 144 2.91 -4.80 5.22
N ASN A 145 1.69 -4.39 5.55
CA ASN A 145 0.67 -3.97 4.58
C ASN A 145 0.43 -2.46 4.57
N LEU A 146 1.20 -1.66 5.33
CA LEU A 146 1.06 -0.20 5.38
C LEU A 146 1.56 0.42 4.07
N LYS A 147 0.69 0.44 3.06
CA LYS A 147 0.98 0.94 1.71
C LYS A 147 1.11 2.46 1.67
N ILE A 148 0.33 3.17 2.50
CA ILE A 148 0.16 4.62 2.43
C ILE A 148 0.39 5.24 3.81
N CYS A 149 1.38 6.13 3.90
CA CYS A 149 1.47 7.12 4.96
C CYS A 149 1.27 8.50 4.35
N GLN A 150 0.09 9.07 4.54
CA GLN A 150 -0.23 10.41 4.07
C GLN A 150 0.03 11.42 5.19
N ILE A 151 0.76 12.48 4.90
CA ILE A 151 1.19 13.45 5.92
C ILE A 151 0.73 14.83 5.48
N ARG A 152 -0.18 15.45 6.26
CA ARG A 152 -0.71 16.80 5.95
C ARG A 152 0.31 17.92 6.22
N LYS A 153 1.44 17.60 6.84
CA LYS A 153 2.51 18.54 7.15
C LYS A 153 3.30 18.89 5.89
N LYS A 154 3.56 20.18 5.67
CA LYS A 154 4.34 20.65 4.50
C LYS A 154 5.83 20.30 4.56
N THR A 155 6.38 20.10 5.76
CA THR A 155 7.77 19.70 5.98
C THR A 155 7.82 18.35 6.67
N ALA A 156 8.85 17.55 6.41
CA ALA A 156 8.95 16.23 7.00
C ALA A 156 9.08 16.27 8.54
N PRO A 157 8.25 15.50 9.28
CA PRO A 157 8.46 15.29 10.70
C PRO A 157 9.78 14.53 10.94
N ASN A 158 10.29 14.57 12.17
CA ASN A 158 11.45 13.75 12.51
C ASN A 158 11.06 12.27 12.47
N LEU A 159 11.84 11.46 11.75
CA LEU A 159 11.62 10.02 11.66
C LEU A 159 12.64 9.31 12.55
N LEU A 160 12.16 8.59 13.56
CA LEU A 160 13.03 7.85 14.48
C LEU A 160 13.31 6.45 13.93
N SER A 161 14.07 5.63 14.65
CA SER A 161 14.61 4.39 14.11
C SER A 161 13.50 3.36 13.90
N GLU A 162 13.53 2.71 12.73
CA GLU A 162 12.55 1.68 12.32
C GLU A 162 11.08 2.14 12.38
N ALA A 163 10.84 3.46 12.38
CA ALA A 163 9.52 4.04 12.52
C ALA A 163 8.61 3.70 11.32
N LEU A 164 9.15 3.77 10.10
CA LEU A 164 8.48 3.42 8.84
C LEU A 164 9.45 2.64 7.94
N ALA A 165 8.91 1.78 7.08
CA ALA A 165 9.67 1.04 6.07
C ALA A 165 9.40 1.61 4.66
N ASP A 166 10.46 2.08 4.01
CA ASP A 166 10.46 2.64 2.64
C ASP A 166 10.18 1.61 1.54
N SER A 167 10.50 0.35 1.81
CA SER A 167 10.24 -0.83 0.97
C SER A 167 8.76 -1.20 0.85
N VAL A 168 7.93 -0.70 1.76
CA VAL A 168 6.50 -1.03 1.84
C VAL A 168 5.61 0.21 1.71
N THR A 169 6.05 1.33 2.27
CA THR A 169 5.20 2.51 2.48
C THR A 169 5.53 3.62 1.50
N ALA A 170 4.54 4.03 0.69
CA ALA A 170 4.60 5.26 -0.07
C ALA A 170 4.13 6.45 0.79
N ILE A 171 4.83 7.58 0.65
CA ILE A 171 4.58 8.80 1.41
C ILE A 171 3.83 9.80 0.52
N PHE A 172 2.63 10.16 0.96
CA PHE A 172 1.81 11.16 0.28
C PHE A 172 1.89 12.50 1.01
N VAL A 173 2.32 13.54 0.32
CA VAL A 173 2.59 14.88 0.90
C VAL A 173 1.81 15.97 0.15
N PRO A 174 1.64 17.18 0.72
CA PRO A 174 0.99 18.27 0.00
C PRO A 174 1.76 18.66 -1.27
N LEU A 175 1.07 19.27 -2.23
CA LEU A 175 1.68 19.76 -3.47
C LEU A 175 2.88 20.68 -3.19
N GLY A 176 3.96 20.50 -3.95
CA GLY A 176 5.21 21.25 -3.86
C GLY A 176 6.07 20.92 -2.64
N CYS A 177 5.77 19.85 -1.88
CA CYS A 177 6.46 19.55 -0.63
C CYS A 177 7.50 18.41 -0.73
N SER A 178 7.58 17.66 -1.84
CA SER A 178 8.41 16.45 -1.90
C SER A 178 9.89 16.70 -1.61
N ASP A 179 10.46 17.80 -2.09
CA ASP A 179 11.90 18.08 -1.92
C ASP A 179 12.26 18.37 -0.47
N SER A 180 11.35 19.00 0.28
CA SER A 180 11.51 19.22 1.72
C SER A 180 11.51 17.92 2.53
N TYR A 181 10.91 16.86 1.98
CA TYR A 181 10.96 15.53 2.56
C TYR A 181 12.22 14.78 2.16
N ARG A 182 12.54 14.72 0.85
CA ARG A 182 13.69 13.95 0.32
C ARG A 182 15.05 14.38 0.89
N THR A 183 15.19 15.65 1.26
CA THR A 183 16.43 16.22 1.80
C THR A 183 16.58 16.04 3.31
N LYS A 184 15.55 15.56 4.00
CA LYS A 184 15.59 15.37 5.45
C LYS A 184 16.17 13.98 5.78
N LYS A 185 17.03 13.94 6.79
CA LYS A 185 17.62 12.71 7.33
C LYS A 185 16.57 11.61 7.56
N LYS A 186 16.85 10.39 7.09
CA LYS A 186 16.01 9.16 7.13
C LYS A 186 14.81 9.14 6.19
N TRP A 187 14.58 10.18 5.39
CA TRP A 187 13.49 10.24 4.41
C TRP A 187 13.94 10.01 2.97
N GLU A 188 15.25 9.99 2.70
CA GLU A 188 15.88 10.05 1.39
C GLU A 188 15.42 8.92 0.45
N THR A 189 15.14 7.75 1.02
CA THR A 189 14.86 6.52 0.29
C THR A 189 13.37 6.26 0.09
N PHE A 190 12.45 7.10 0.59
CA PHE A 190 11.01 6.87 0.45
C PHE A 190 10.47 7.26 -0.93
N ALA A 191 9.37 6.61 -1.34
CA ALA A 191 8.59 7.00 -2.51
C ALA A 191 7.68 8.18 -2.13
N PHE A 192 7.97 9.39 -2.62
CA PHE A 192 7.16 10.58 -2.40
C PHE A 192 6.26 10.87 -3.60
N ILE A 193 4.95 10.94 -3.34
CA ILE A 193 3.92 11.33 -4.28
C ILE A 193 3.19 12.54 -3.68
N GLU A 194 2.92 13.54 -4.51
CA GLU A 194 2.22 14.75 -4.08
C GLU A 194 0.72 14.63 -4.32
N GLY A 195 -0.06 15.08 -3.34
CA GLY A 195 -1.53 15.07 -3.42
C GLY A 195 -2.18 13.92 -2.68
N GLU A 196 -3.37 13.54 -3.14
CA GLU A 196 -4.16 12.46 -2.55
C GLU A 196 -3.81 11.12 -3.21
N PRO A 197 -3.71 10.03 -2.43
CA PRO A 197 -3.55 8.70 -2.99
C PRO A 197 -4.83 8.25 -3.72
N LEU A 198 -4.68 7.77 -4.94
CA LEU A 198 -5.75 7.15 -5.71
C LEU A 198 -5.57 5.64 -5.80
N THR A 199 -6.53 4.92 -5.22
CA THR A 199 -6.67 3.47 -5.35
C THR A 199 -7.84 3.16 -6.27
N VAL A 200 -7.59 2.37 -7.31
CA VAL A 200 -8.59 1.95 -8.29
C VAL A 200 -8.63 0.43 -8.36
N ASN A 201 -9.84 -0.13 -8.25
CA ASN A 201 -10.11 -1.54 -8.53
C ASN A 201 -11.04 -1.61 -9.74
N VAL A 202 -10.60 -2.25 -10.82
CA VAL A 202 -11.39 -2.38 -12.07
C VAL A 202 -11.70 -3.83 -12.40
N GLN A 203 -12.87 -4.04 -12.98
CA GLN A 203 -13.35 -5.31 -13.50
C GLN A 203 -13.50 -5.15 -15.00
N ILE A 204 -12.57 -5.69 -15.78
CA ILE A 204 -12.56 -5.52 -17.23
C ILE A 204 -13.31 -6.70 -17.86
N GLY A 205 -14.50 -6.42 -18.39
CA GLY A 205 -15.27 -7.39 -19.15
C GLY A 205 -14.60 -7.78 -20.49
N LYS A 206 -15.11 -8.83 -21.14
CA LYS A 206 -14.52 -9.37 -22.38
C LYS A 206 -14.34 -8.34 -23.51
N MET A 207 -15.23 -7.35 -23.60
CA MET A 207 -15.21 -6.28 -24.61
C MET A 207 -14.77 -4.93 -24.02
N GLY A 208 -14.32 -4.92 -22.76
CA GLY A 208 -13.87 -3.72 -22.06
C GLY A 208 -12.36 -3.48 -22.19
N SER A 209 -11.94 -2.31 -21.73
CA SER A 209 -10.53 -1.94 -21.59
C SER A 209 -10.30 -1.15 -20.31
N LEU A 210 -9.07 -1.18 -19.80
CA LEU A 210 -8.66 -0.39 -18.64
C LEU A 210 -8.95 1.10 -18.85
N ALA A 211 -8.70 1.61 -20.06
CA ALA A 211 -8.98 3.00 -20.41
C ALA A 211 -10.47 3.34 -20.26
N SER A 212 -11.37 2.49 -20.79
CA SER A 212 -12.81 2.71 -20.68
C SER A 212 -13.31 2.64 -19.24
N GLU A 213 -12.77 1.72 -18.44
CA GLU A 213 -13.11 1.56 -17.03
C GLU A 213 -12.67 2.76 -16.18
N LEU A 214 -11.45 3.26 -16.41
CA LEU A 214 -10.95 4.48 -15.75
C LEU A 214 -11.77 5.71 -16.14
N LEU A 215 -12.06 5.87 -17.44
CA LEU A 215 -12.87 6.99 -17.93
C LEU A 215 -14.27 6.98 -17.32
N ARG A 216 -14.92 5.81 -17.29
CA ARG A 216 -16.24 5.63 -16.68
C ARG A 216 -16.24 5.97 -15.19
N ALA A 217 -15.16 5.63 -14.49
CA ALA A 217 -14.98 5.96 -13.08
C ALA A 217 -14.52 7.40 -12.83
N GLY A 218 -14.24 8.19 -13.89
CA GLY A 218 -13.79 9.58 -13.79
C GLY A 218 -12.33 9.73 -13.37
N PHE A 219 -11.51 8.70 -13.53
CA PHE A 219 -10.10 8.71 -13.13
C PHE A 219 -9.17 8.98 -14.30
N GLN A 220 -8.16 9.80 -14.06
CA GLN A 220 -7.05 10.00 -15.00
C GLN A 220 -5.95 8.96 -14.72
N PRO A 221 -5.42 8.25 -15.73
CA PRO A 221 -4.39 7.24 -15.53
C PRO A 221 -3.16 7.76 -14.76
N LYS A 222 -2.76 9.00 -15.01
CA LYS A 222 -1.58 9.62 -14.38
C LYS A 222 -1.69 9.80 -12.87
N ASP A 223 -2.92 9.84 -12.36
CA ASP A 223 -3.20 10.04 -10.94
C ASP A 223 -3.28 8.69 -10.20
N VAL A 224 -3.39 7.56 -10.92
CA VAL A 224 -3.50 6.22 -10.32
C VAL A 224 -2.20 5.82 -9.64
N ASN A 225 -2.28 5.46 -8.35
CA ASN A 225 -1.13 5.00 -7.58
C ASN A 225 -1.23 3.51 -7.22
N PHE A 226 -2.43 3.04 -6.89
CA PHE A 226 -2.67 1.64 -6.53
C PHE A 226 -3.75 1.08 -7.46
N LEU A 227 -3.39 0.11 -8.28
CA LEU A 227 -4.27 -0.46 -9.30
C LEU A 227 -4.50 -1.94 -9.04
N THR A 228 -5.76 -2.36 -8.95
CA THR A 228 -6.16 -3.77 -9.00
C THR A 228 -6.95 -3.99 -10.29
N VAL A 229 -6.54 -4.95 -11.10
CA VAL A 229 -7.23 -5.31 -12.34
C VAL A 229 -7.67 -6.77 -12.27
N GLU A 230 -8.96 -7.00 -12.49
CA GLU A 230 -9.51 -8.34 -12.67
C GLU A 230 -10.18 -8.46 -14.04
N GLY A 231 -10.19 -9.68 -14.59
CA GLY A 231 -10.78 -9.95 -15.90
C GLY A 231 -9.81 -9.78 -17.06
N LYS A 232 -10.27 -9.19 -18.16
CA LYS A 232 -9.50 -9.14 -19.40
C LYS A 232 -8.36 -8.12 -19.31
N MET A 233 -7.17 -8.46 -19.80
CA MET A 233 -6.07 -7.53 -20.04
C MET A 233 -5.36 -7.86 -21.36
N ASP A 234 -5.15 -6.87 -22.22
CA ASP A 234 -4.38 -7.00 -23.46
C ASP A 234 -3.26 -5.95 -23.60
N GLU A 235 -2.60 -5.93 -24.75
CA GLU A 235 -1.49 -5.02 -25.04
C GLU A 235 -1.86 -3.54 -24.97
N ALA A 236 -3.10 -3.16 -25.31
CA ALA A 236 -3.55 -1.77 -25.20
C ALA A 236 -3.67 -1.35 -23.73
N ASP A 237 -4.13 -2.26 -22.86
CA ASP A 237 -4.18 -2.03 -21.42
C ASP A 237 -2.77 -1.86 -20.82
N PHE A 238 -1.81 -2.68 -21.24
CA PHE A 238 -0.41 -2.56 -20.82
C PHE A 238 0.27 -1.31 -21.37
N THR A 239 -0.05 -0.90 -22.61
CA THR A 239 0.42 0.35 -23.21
C THR A 239 -0.05 1.55 -22.39
N LEU A 240 -1.31 1.53 -21.93
CA LEU A 240 -1.82 2.58 -21.04
C LEU A 240 -1.02 2.66 -19.72
N ILE A 241 -0.74 1.51 -19.10
CA ILE A 241 0.07 1.43 -17.87
C ILE A 241 1.49 1.95 -18.13
N ARG A 242 2.08 1.57 -19.25
CA ARG A 242 3.42 1.98 -19.65
C ARG A 242 3.52 3.50 -19.80
N ASP A 243 2.64 4.07 -20.61
CA ASP A 243 2.82 5.43 -21.12
C ASP A 243 2.11 6.49 -20.27
N TYR A 244 1.05 6.12 -19.53
CA TYR A 244 0.17 7.09 -18.86
C TYR A 244 0.04 6.90 -17.34
N MET A 245 0.74 5.95 -16.72
CA MET A 245 0.72 5.75 -15.25
C MET A 245 2.11 5.94 -14.59
N PRO A 246 2.70 7.15 -14.64
CA PRO A 246 4.03 7.40 -14.07
C PRO A 246 4.07 7.30 -12.53
N ASN A 247 2.94 7.52 -11.86
CA ASN A 247 2.84 7.55 -10.39
C ASN A 247 2.39 6.22 -9.77
N LEU A 248 2.47 5.13 -10.53
CA LEU A 248 2.08 3.80 -10.08
C LEU A 248 3.03 3.29 -8.98
N VAL A 249 2.44 3.00 -7.81
CA VAL A 249 3.11 2.50 -6.61
C VAL A 249 2.92 0.99 -6.49
N SER A 250 1.73 0.48 -6.80
CA SER A 250 1.43 -0.94 -6.73
C SER A 250 0.42 -1.35 -7.78
N ILE A 251 0.60 -2.55 -8.33
CA ILE A 251 -0.35 -3.16 -9.24
C ILE A 251 -0.61 -4.62 -8.85
N ASP A 252 -1.88 -5.01 -8.80
CA ASP A 252 -2.34 -6.38 -8.60
C ASP A 252 -3.14 -6.83 -9.83
N MET A 253 -2.59 -7.78 -10.58
CA MET A 253 -3.20 -8.36 -11.78
C MET A 253 -3.46 -9.86 -11.60
N THR A 254 -3.45 -10.35 -10.36
CA THR A 254 -3.54 -11.79 -10.05
C THR A 254 -4.75 -12.44 -10.72
N ASN A 255 -5.88 -11.74 -10.73
CA ASN A 255 -7.17 -12.19 -11.27
C ASN A 255 -7.42 -11.74 -12.71
N SER A 256 -6.37 -11.32 -13.43
CA SER A 256 -6.46 -11.02 -14.86
C SER A 256 -6.13 -12.24 -15.72
N ASN A 257 -6.56 -12.22 -16.98
CA ASN A 257 -6.29 -13.27 -17.96
C ASN A 257 -5.02 -13.03 -18.81
N ALA A 258 -4.21 -12.02 -18.47
CA ALA A 258 -3.02 -11.69 -19.24
C ALA A 258 -2.01 -12.84 -19.25
N THR A 259 -1.60 -13.26 -20.45
CA THR A 259 -0.60 -14.32 -20.64
C THR A 259 0.80 -13.78 -20.89
N ALA A 260 0.95 -12.47 -21.08
CA ALA A 260 2.25 -11.82 -21.30
C ALA A 260 2.29 -10.47 -20.58
N ILE A 261 3.45 -10.09 -20.07
CA ILE A 261 3.79 -8.69 -19.79
C ILE A 261 4.60 -8.18 -20.98
N PRO A 262 4.09 -7.25 -21.81
CA PRO A 262 4.79 -6.74 -22.97
C PRO A 262 6.09 -6.00 -22.63
N ASP A 263 6.92 -5.81 -23.65
CA ASP A 263 8.18 -5.10 -23.55
C ASP A 263 8.01 -3.71 -22.92
N TYR A 264 8.96 -3.35 -22.05
CA TYR A 264 9.02 -2.05 -21.40
C TYR A 264 7.80 -1.65 -20.53
N THR A 265 6.83 -2.53 -20.28
CA THR A 265 5.56 -2.20 -19.58
C THR A 265 5.75 -1.39 -18.29
N PHE A 266 6.63 -1.84 -17.41
CA PHE A 266 6.96 -1.17 -16.14
C PHE A 266 8.31 -0.45 -16.18
N THR A 267 8.84 -0.16 -17.36
CA THR A 267 10.14 0.53 -17.46
C THR A 267 10.10 1.87 -16.72
N GLN A 268 11.13 2.11 -15.92
CA GLN A 268 11.34 3.32 -15.12
C GLN A 268 10.15 3.73 -14.26
N LYS A 269 9.35 2.79 -13.75
CA LYS A 269 8.30 3.09 -12.76
C LYS A 269 8.94 3.40 -11.40
N LYS A 270 9.39 4.65 -11.23
CA LYS A 270 10.21 5.17 -10.12
C LYS A 270 9.59 5.00 -8.72
N TYR A 271 8.29 4.74 -8.64
CA TYR A 271 7.53 4.58 -7.40
C TYR A 271 7.04 3.15 -7.15
N LEU A 272 7.24 2.23 -8.09
CA LEU A 272 6.69 0.88 -8.03
C LEU A 272 7.36 0.05 -6.94
N LEU A 273 6.62 -0.20 -5.86
CA LEU A 273 7.05 -0.99 -4.71
C LEU A 273 6.61 -2.45 -4.82
N ASN A 274 5.47 -2.72 -5.47
CA ASN A 274 4.88 -4.04 -5.48
C ASN A 274 4.15 -4.35 -6.81
N VAL A 275 4.34 -5.58 -7.28
CA VAL A 275 3.67 -6.13 -8.46
C VAL A 275 3.19 -7.54 -8.13
N ARG A 276 1.90 -7.82 -8.34
CA ARG A 276 1.36 -9.18 -8.35
C ARG A 276 0.96 -9.55 -9.77
N LEU A 277 1.60 -10.61 -10.27
CA LEU A 277 1.52 -11.02 -11.67
C LEU A 277 0.25 -11.86 -11.95
N PRO A 278 -0.26 -11.86 -13.19
CA PRO A 278 -1.37 -12.73 -13.61
C PRO A 278 -1.07 -14.21 -13.38
N GLN A 279 -2.01 -15.01 -12.90
CA GLN A 279 -1.78 -16.44 -12.62
C GLN A 279 -1.46 -17.26 -13.90
N GLU A 280 -2.00 -16.85 -15.04
CA GLU A 280 -1.79 -17.50 -16.34
C GLU A 280 -0.62 -16.92 -17.15
N LEU A 281 0.26 -16.14 -16.51
CA LEU A 281 1.38 -15.48 -17.17
C LEU A 281 2.36 -16.50 -17.76
N ARG A 282 2.65 -16.37 -19.06
CA ARG A 282 3.58 -17.23 -19.81
C ARG A 282 4.89 -16.54 -20.12
N SER A 283 4.86 -15.25 -20.44
CA SER A 283 6.06 -14.51 -20.84
C SER A 283 6.21 -13.15 -20.15
N ILE A 284 7.46 -12.77 -19.87
CA ILE A 284 7.85 -11.44 -19.43
C ILE A 284 8.75 -10.85 -20.52
N GLY A 285 8.29 -9.77 -21.14
CA GLY A 285 8.95 -9.13 -22.28
C GLY A 285 10.25 -8.41 -21.95
N GLN A 286 10.91 -7.93 -23.01
CA GLN A 286 12.20 -7.26 -22.95
C GLN A 286 12.11 -6.06 -22.01
N ARG A 287 13.03 -5.98 -21.05
CA ARG A 287 13.14 -4.84 -20.11
C ARG A 287 11.82 -4.49 -19.41
N ALA A 288 10.91 -5.45 -19.22
CA ALA A 288 9.57 -5.22 -18.69
C ALA A 288 9.58 -4.48 -17.34
N PHE A 289 10.54 -4.75 -16.45
CA PHE A 289 10.73 -4.08 -15.16
C PHE A 289 12.01 -3.24 -15.11
N SER A 290 12.59 -2.86 -16.25
CA SER A 290 13.87 -2.17 -16.26
C SER A 290 13.78 -0.82 -15.54
N GLY A 291 14.67 -0.56 -14.58
CA GLY A 291 14.69 0.67 -13.79
C GLY A 291 13.63 0.73 -12.68
N CYS A 292 12.98 -0.38 -12.33
CA CYS A 292 12.12 -0.50 -11.15
C CYS A 292 12.96 -0.62 -9.86
N GLY A 293 13.82 0.37 -9.59
CA GLY A 293 14.79 0.31 -8.48
C GLY A 293 14.17 0.22 -7.08
N ARG A 294 12.87 0.47 -6.92
CA ARG A 294 12.14 0.33 -5.64
C ARG A 294 11.50 -1.03 -5.41
N LEU A 295 11.36 -1.84 -6.47
CA LEU A 295 10.82 -3.19 -6.32
C LEU A 295 11.81 -4.00 -5.47
N CYS A 296 11.35 -4.46 -4.31
CA CYS A 296 12.24 -5.02 -3.30
C CYS A 296 11.88 -6.47 -2.92
N GLY A 297 12.85 -7.18 -2.35
CA GLY A 297 12.62 -8.52 -1.82
C GLY A 297 12.47 -9.57 -2.90
N THR A 298 11.34 -10.29 -2.92
CA THR A 298 11.10 -11.42 -3.83
C THR A 298 9.91 -11.14 -4.75
N LEU A 299 10.15 -11.10 -6.06
CA LEU A 299 9.08 -11.14 -7.07
C LEU A 299 8.72 -12.61 -7.34
N VAL A 300 7.46 -12.97 -7.12
CA VAL A 300 6.99 -14.36 -7.32
C VAL A 300 6.47 -14.52 -8.74
N LEU A 301 7.06 -15.44 -9.50
CA LEU A 301 6.59 -15.83 -10.82
C LEU A 301 5.56 -16.97 -10.71
N PRO A 302 4.42 -16.87 -11.41
CA PRO A 302 3.46 -17.97 -11.55
C PRO A 302 4.10 -19.23 -12.15
N ALA A 303 3.52 -20.39 -11.85
CA ALA A 303 4.06 -21.69 -12.30
C ALA A 303 3.95 -21.90 -13.83
N SER A 304 3.17 -21.06 -14.50
CA SER A 304 2.89 -21.03 -15.94
C SER A 304 3.98 -20.34 -16.77
N VAL A 305 4.89 -19.57 -16.15
CA VAL A 305 5.92 -18.81 -16.87
C VAL A 305 6.88 -19.73 -17.60
N THR A 306 7.04 -19.50 -18.91
CA THR A 306 7.92 -20.24 -19.82
C THR A 306 9.08 -19.40 -20.36
N ALA A 307 8.90 -18.07 -20.45
CA ALA A 307 9.90 -17.18 -21.04
C ALA A 307 10.10 -15.90 -20.22
N ILE A 308 11.36 -15.52 -20.02
CA ILE A 308 11.77 -14.23 -19.45
C ILE A 308 12.79 -13.63 -20.41
N GLU A 309 12.44 -12.53 -21.05
CA GLU A 309 13.23 -11.95 -22.13
C GLU A 309 14.39 -11.07 -21.64
N TYR A 310 15.20 -10.63 -22.60
CA TYR A 310 16.40 -9.82 -22.37
C TYR A 310 16.19 -8.68 -21.37
N GLY A 311 17.07 -8.62 -20.36
CA GLY A 311 17.12 -7.50 -19.42
C GLY A 311 15.84 -7.22 -18.63
N ALA A 312 14.93 -8.20 -18.48
CA ALA A 312 13.62 -8.01 -17.87
C ALA A 312 13.64 -7.29 -16.50
N PHE A 313 14.70 -7.45 -15.71
CA PHE A 313 14.88 -6.88 -14.36
C PHE A 313 16.11 -5.97 -14.24
N MET A 314 16.62 -5.43 -15.35
CA MET A 314 17.79 -4.56 -15.37
C MET A 314 17.56 -3.27 -14.56
N GLY A 315 18.40 -2.99 -13.56
CA GLY A 315 18.25 -1.81 -12.70
C GLY A 315 17.15 -1.93 -11.64
N CYS A 316 16.74 -3.16 -11.31
CA CYS A 316 15.92 -3.46 -10.13
C CYS A 316 16.82 -3.61 -8.89
N ASP A 317 17.49 -2.53 -8.48
CA ASP A 317 18.61 -2.59 -7.53
C ASP A 317 18.26 -3.13 -6.13
N ASN A 318 17.01 -3.00 -5.72
CA ASN A 318 16.51 -3.53 -4.43
C ASN A 318 15.87 -4.93 -4.55
N LEU A 319 15.71 -5.46 -5.77
CA LEU A 319 15.11 -6.78 -6.00
C LEU A 319 16.14 -7.86 -5.69
N ARG A 320 15.89 -8.65 -4.65
CA ARG A 320 16.82 -9.68 -4.20
C ARG A 320 16.64 -10.99 -4.95
N TYR A 321 15.37 -11.39 -5.16
CA TYR A 321 15.04 -12.67 -5.78
C TYR A 321 13.88 -12.53 -6.77
N VAL A 322 13.95 -13.34 -7.82
CA VAL A 322 12.82 -13.69 -8.66
C VAL A 322 12.54 -15.18 -8.42
N LEU A 323 11.44 -15.49 -7.74
CA LEU A 323 11.08 -16.85 -7.37
C LEU A 323 10.21 -17.51 -8.44
N ALA A 324 10.78 -18.46 -9.17
CA ALA A 324 10.04 -19.36 -10.04
C ALA A 324 9.32 -20.43 -9.21
N THR A 325 7.98 -20.39 -9.21
CA THR A 325 7.15 -21.37 -8.47
C THR A 325 6.90 -22.66 -9.27
N GLY A 326 7.13 -22.63 -10.57
CA GLY A 326 7.06 -23.79 -11.47
C GLY A 326 8.41 -24.12 -12.10
N ASN A 327 8.42 -25.15 -12.94
CA ASN A 327 9.59 -25.67 -13.64
C ASN A 327 9.46 -25.59 -15.17
N LYS A 328 8.63 -24.65 -15.67
CA LYS A 328 8.30 -24.54 -17.10
C LYS A 328 9.16 -23.53 -17.87
N ILE A 329 10.08 -22.83 -17.21
CA ILE A 329 10.95 -21.84 -17.85
C ILE A 329 11.90 -22.56 -18.81
N THR A 330 11.75 -22.29 -20.10
CA THR A 330 12.58 -22.82 -21.18
C THR A 330 13.41 -21.73 -21.87
N THR A 331 13.05 -20.46 -21.67
CA THR A 331 13.72 -19.31 -22.28
C THR A 331 14.11 -18.30 -21.20
N LEU A 332 15.41 -18.03 -21.11
CA LEU A 332 16.00 -16.98 -20.28
C LEU A 332 16.85 -16.10 -21.20
N GLY A 333 16.43 -14.85 -21.39
CA GLY A 333 17.15 -13.88 -22.19
C GLY A 333 18.44 -13.42 -21.52
N ASP A 334 19.32 -12.82 -22.29
CA ASP A 334 20.61 -12.35 -21.77
C ASP A 334 20.44 -11.18 -20.79
N ASN A 335 21.41 -11.01 -19.90
CA ASN A 335 21.55 -9.86 -19.00
C ASN A 335 20.28 -9.52 -18.20
N LEU A 336 19.51 -10.53 -17.75
CA LEU A 336 18.23 -10.37 -17.06
C LEU A 336 18.24 -9.29 -15.96
N PHE A 337 19.31 -9.24 -15.17
CA PHE A 337 19.47 -8.34 -14.03
C PHE A 337 20.41 -7.16 -14.30
N GLY A 338 21.07 -7.10 -15.46
CA GLY A 338 22.15 -6.13 -15.71
C GLY A 338 23.21 -6.17 -14.60
N GLU A 339 23.53 -4.99 -14.04
CA GLU A 339 24.47 -4.82 -12.92
C GLU A 339 23.85 -5.05 -11.53
N SER A 340 22.54 -5.30 -11.45
CA SER A 340 21.85 -5.48 -10.16
C SER A 340 22.17 -6.85 -9.54
N GLN A 341 22.07 -6.94 -8.21
CA GLN A 341 22.39 -8.16 -7.44
C GLN A 341 21.26 -9.21 -7.44
N GLY A 342 20.18 -8.97 -8.19
CA GLY A 342 19.04 -9.88 -8.27
C GLY A 342 19.41 -11.21 -8.92
N LYS A 343 18.71 -12.28 -8.52
CA LYS A 343 18.84 -13.60 -9.14
C LYS A 343 17.54 -14.37 -9.15
N ILE A 344 17.42 -15.29 -10.11
CA ILE A 344 16.32 -16.25 -10.15
C ILE A 344 16.61 -17.39 -9.16
N ILE A 345 15.61 -17.76 -8.37
CA ILE A 345 15.60 -18.95 -7.52
C ILE A 345 14.37 -19.80 -7.85
N TYR A 346 14.48 -21.11 -7.70
CA TYR A 346 13.39 -22.05 -7.95
C TYR A 346 12.84 -22.56 -6.63
N LYS A 347 11.52 -22.68 -6.51
CA LYS A 347 10.90 -23.30 -5.33
C LYS A 347 11.33 -24.78 -5.27
N GLU A 348 11.95 -25.18 -4.17
CA GLU A 348 12.32 -26.58 -3.95
C GLU A 348 11.07 -27.47 -3.96
N LYS A 349 11.14 -28.61 -4.66
CA LYS A 349 10.09 -29.62 -4.62
C LYS A 349 10.10 -30.25 -3.22
N GLN A 350 9.04 -30.04 -2.46
CA GLN A 350 8.77 -30.85 -1.26
C GLN A 350 8.28 -32.23 -1.66
#